data_AF-G7YG71-F1
#
_entry.id   AF-G7YG71-F1
#
_cell.length_a   1.000
_cell.length_b   1.000
_cell.length_c   1.000
_cell.angle_alpha   90.00
_cell.angle_beta   90.00
_cell.angle_gamma   90.00
#
_symmetry.space_group_name_H-M   'P 1'
#
loop_
_entity.id
_entity.type
_entity.pdbx_description
1 polymer ?
#
loop_
_entity_poly.entity_id
_entity_poly.type
_entity_poly.pdbx_seq_one_letter_code
_entity_poly.pdbx_strand_id
1 'polypeptide(L)'
;MPQECAAGSGKRARGNQFNCRTCVYDFYPWQTAYISGMPRLSKARVYADVNLNRPREYWDYETYDIKWGYVPVKKKKIKREIKILENLRGITNVISLEAVVKDPVSRTPALIFEYVDNRDFKELYHTLTDYDIRYYMFELLRALDACHSMGIMHRDVKPHNVMINHSQRQLRLIDWGLAEFYHPGQEYNVRVASRYFKGPELLVDFQMYDYSLDLWSLGCVFASMIFRKEPFFHGHDNCDQLVRIVKVLGTDELFQYLAKYEITLDPRLTDIIGRHTKKRWDRFVHADNQHLVSPEAIDFLDKLLRYDHAERLTAREAMEHPYFFRHRKGATAERLMNDRESCDPLRRHIFLMFVRMQVYFKGNNHLAGPDFFTSNQDRQLLDALVRVILRLFYTHDLRFKYSAVVVFSTGSMCVGGELDNGKFNTRTRRFAGRQAMFIQFYKSRPTPDLQGLGYSNITDNWYCLINRIVTGYLKVV
;
A
#
# COMPACT_ATOMS: atom_id res chain seq x y z
N MET A 1 -44.23 33.86 19.70
CA MET A 1 -45.58 34.18 20.22
C MET A 1 -46.56 33.28 19.51
N PRO A 2 -47.45 32.59 20.25
CA PRO A 2 -48.38 33.26 21.15
C PRO A 2 -48.26 32.89 22.64
N GLN A 3 -48.39 33.96 23.42
CA GLN A 3 -49.09 34.12 24.70
C GLN A 3 -48.77 33.21 25.91
N GLU A 4 -48.23 33.92 26.90
CA GLU A 4 -48.09 33.61 28.31
C GLU A 4 -49.44 33.34 28.99
N CYS A 5 -49.43 32.44 29.98
CA CYS A 5 -50.21 32.61 31.20
C CYS A 5 -49.27 32.38 32.40
N ALA A 6 -49.31 33.34 33.31
CA ALA A 6 -48.38 33.56 34.39
C ALA A 6 -48.86 32.96 35.73
N ALA A 7 -47.90 32.96 36.67
CA ALA A 7 -48.03 33.15 38.12
C ALA A 7 -48.21 31.93 39.04
N GLY A 8 -47.41 31.94 40.12
CA GLY A 8 -47.61 31.13 41.33
C GLY A 8 -46.32 30.62 41.99
N SER A 9 -45.34 31.48 42.27
CA SER A 9 -44.90 31.83 43.64
C SER A 9 -44.55 30.69 44.64
N GLY A 10 -43.24 30.55 44.92
CA GLY A 10 -42.72 30.52 46.29
C GLY A 10 -42.51 29.16 46.99
N LYS A 11 -41.24 28.75 47.13
CA LYS A 11 -40.46 28.74 48.40
C LYS A 11 -39.27 27.79 48.32
N ARG A 12 -38.07 28.32 48.58
CA ARG A 12 -36.87 27.56 48.98
C ARG A 12 -36.89 27.32 50.49
N ALA A 13 -36.52 26.13 50.96
CA ALA A 13 -35.44 25.92 51.95
C ALA A 13 -35.35 24.46 52.46
N ARG A 14 -34.13 23.90 52.32
CA ARG A 14 -33.35 23.04 53.25
C ARG A 14 -33.93 21.74 53.79
N GLY A 15 -33.12 20.67 53.72
CA GLY A 15 -33.20 19.57 54.70
C GLY A 15 -32.60 18.24 54.25
N ASN A 16 -31.39 17.99 54.71
CA ASN A 16 -30.56 16.79 54.59
C ASN A 16 -31.21 15.41 54.89
N GLN A 17 -30.65 14.41 54.19
CA GLN A 17 -30.12 13.12 54.68
C GLN A 17 -30.92 11.80 54.66
N PHE A 18 -30.28 10.84 53.96
CA PHE A 18 -30.21 9.39 54.13
C PHE A 18 -31.47 8.52 53.95
N ASN A 19 -31.49 7.71 52.88
CA ASN A 19 -31.23 6.28 53.05
C ASN A 19 -30.82 5.53 51.78
N CYS A 20 -29.85 4.64 51.95
CA CYS A 20 -29.22 3.77 50.98
C CYS A 20 -30.11 2.55 50.68
N ARG A 21 -30.21 2.14 49.40
CA ARG A 21 -30.40 0.73 48.97
C ARG A 21 -30.31 0.58 47.44
N THR A 22 -29.26 -0.14 47.00
CA THR A 22 -29.21 -1.02 45.81
C THR A 22 -29.60 -0.42 44.44
N CYS A 23 -28.61 0.09 43.70
CA CYS A 23 -28.67 0.15 42.23
C CYS A 23 -28.14 -1.17 41.67
N VAL A 24 -29.06 -2.03 41.23
CA VAL A 24 -28.76 -3.11 40.28
C VAL A 24 -28.67 -2.45 38.90
N TYR A 25 -27.55 -2.64 38.22
CA TYR A 25 -27.36 -2.24 36.83
C TYR A 25 -28.20 -3.15 35.93
N ASP A 26 -29.39 -2.70 35.54
CA ASP A 26 -30.12 -3.31 34.43
C ASP A 26 -29.70 -2.64 33.11
N PHE A 27 -29.02 -3.45 32.31
CA PHE A 27 -28.71 -3.21 30.90
C PHE A 27 -30.01 -2.95 30.11
N TYR A 28 -30.20 -1.72 29.63
CA TYR A 28 -31.17 -1.44 28.56
C TYR A 28 -30.46 -1.48 27.20
N PRO A 29 -30.89 -2.33 26.25
CA PRO A 29 -30.42 -2.26 24.88
C PRO A 29 -30.98 -0.99 24.22
N TRP A 30 -30.11 -0.24 23.56
CA TRP A 30 -30.42 0.96 22.79
C TRP A 30 -31.50 0.69 21.72
N GLN A 31 -32.76 1.00 22.03
CA GLN A 31 -33.75 1.35 21.01
C GLN A 31 -33.65 2.86 20.78
N THR A 32 -32.73 3.27 19.90
CA THR A 32 -32.80 4.60 19.30
C THR A 32 -34.07 4.66 18.46
N ALA A 33 -35.03 5.48 18.88
CA ALA A 33 -36.12 5.92 18.04
C ALA A 33 -35.50 6.67 16.84
N TYR A 34 -35.46 6.01 15.68
CA TYR A 34 -35.03 6.61 14.42
C TYR A 34 -36.05 7.68 14.03
N ILE A 35 -35.60 8.93 13.92
CA ILE A 35 -36.41 10.00 13.32
C ILE A 35 -36.41 9.74 11.82
N SER A 36 -37.59 9.48 11.24
CA SER A 36 -37.73 9.24 9.80
C SER A 36 -37.21 10.43 9.00
N GLY A 37 -36.24 10.21 8.11
CA GLY A 37 -35.72 11.22 7.18
C GLY A 37 -34.30 11.73 7.47
N MET A 38 -33.60 11.21 8.49
CA MET A 38 -32.17 11.48 8.66
C MET A 38 -31.31 10.39 8.02
N PRO A 39 -30.16 10.73 7.37
CA PRO A 39 -29.26 9.74 6.82
C PRO A 39 -28.80 8.74 7.87
N ARG A 40 -28.65 7.48 7.46
CA ARG A 40 -28.19 6.42 8.36
C ARG A 40 -26.76 6.72 8.84
N LEU A 41 -26.54 6.54 10.15
CA LEU A 41 -25.23 6.71 10.78
C LEU A 41 -24.16 5.86 10.08
N SER A 42 -22.96 6.43 9.90
CA SER A 42 -21.78 5.72 9.42
C SER A 42 -20.60 5.88 10.39
N LYS A 43 -19.78 4.84 10.48
CA LYS A 43 -18.58 4.79 11.32
C LYS A 43 -17.42 4.23 10.49
N ALA A 44 -16.24 4.80 10.67
CA ALA A 44 -15.02 4.31 10.05
C ALA A 44 -14.78 2.85 10.39
N ARG A 45 -14.35 2.05 9.40
CA ARG A 45 -14.04 0.62 9.62
C ARG A 45 -12.80 0.41 10.49
N VAL A 46 -11.86 1.34 10.41
CA VAL A 46 -10.58 1.32 11.12
C VAL A 46 -10.35 2.65 11.82
N TYR A 47 -9.55 2.65 12.88
CA TYR A 47 -9.13 3.84 13.63
C TYR A 47 -10.29 4.71 14.16
N ALA A 48 -11.49 4.15 14.28
CA ALA A 48 -12.68 4.93 14.55
C ALA A 48 -12.65 5.59 15.94
N ASP A 49 -12.13 4.89 16.93
CA ASP A 49 -12.15 5.32 18.32
C ASP A 49 -10.79 5.90 18.78
N VAL A 50 -9.85 6.16 17.85
CA VAL A 50 -8.49 6.63 18.18
C VAL A 50 -8.55 7.93 18.98
N ASN A 51 -9.31 8.93 18.52
CA ASN A 51 -9.40 10.21 19.21
C ASN A 51 -10.20 10.15 20.52
N LEU A 52 -11.10 9.17 20.69
CA LEU A 52 -11.81 8.94 21.95
C LEU A 52 -10.86 8.47 23.06
N ASN A 53 -9.78 7.78 22.69
CA ASN A 53 -8.76 7.27 23.60
C ASN A 53 -7.58 8.23 23.81
N ARG A 54 -7.61 9.42 23.18
CA ARG A 54 -6.57 10.45 23.32
C ARG A 54 -7.01 11.51 24.34
N PRO A 55 -6.05 12.13 25.06
CA PRO A 55 -6.37 13.26 25.92
C PRO A 55 -7.00 14.38 25.09
N ARG A 56 -7.88 15.16 25.71
CA ARG A 56 -8.65 16.21 25.01
C ARG A 56 -7.74 17.20 24.29
N GLU A 57 -6.59 17.55 24.89
CA GLU A 57 -5.59 18.45 24.29
C GLU A 57 -4.98 17.95 22.97
N TYR A 58 -5.18 16.67 22.60
CA TYR A 58 -4.70 16.11 21.35
C TYR A 58 -5.51 16.59 20.14
N TRP A 59 -6.84 16.65 20.27
CA TRP A 59 -7.77 16.94 19.17
C TRP A 59 -8.58 18.22 19.37
N ASP A 60 -8.70 18.75 20.60
CA ASP A 60 -9.38 20.02 20.89
C ASP A 60 -8.50 21.21 20.49
N TYR A 61 -8.37 21.43 19.19
CA TYR A 61 -7.60 22.53 18.62
C TYR A 61 -8.23 23.90 18.89
N GLU A 62 -9.48 24.00 19.36
CA GLU A 62 -10.08 25.29 19.69
C GLU A 62 -9.45 25.90 20.94
N THR A 63 -9.13 25.06 21.92
CA THR A 63 -8.43 25.45 23.15
C THR A 63 -6.91 25.58 22.97
N TYR A 64 -6.35 25.10 21.86
CA TYR A 64 -4.90 25.09 21.62
C TYR A 64 -4.29 26.51 21.59
N ASP A 65 -3.33 26.78 22.48
CA ASP A 65 -2.61 28.04 22.53
C ASP A 65 -1.30 27.97 21.74
N ILE A 66 -1.37 28.48 20.51
CA ILE A 66 -0.18 28.66 19.66
C ILE A 66 0.82 29.55 20.39
N LYS A 67 2.01 28.99 20.66
CA LYS A 67 3.18 29.73 21.16
C LYS A 67 3.75 30.59 20.03
N TRP A 68 3.10 31.70 19.74
CA TRP A 68 3.63 32.69 18.82
C TRP A 68 4.90 33.29 19.40
N GLY A 69 5.90 33.58 18.55
CA GLY A 69 6.70 34.79 18.75
C GLY A 69 5.76 35.99 18.74
N TYR A 70 5.24 36.36 19.92
CA TYR A 70 4.36 37.49 20.25
C TYR A 70 2.99 37.63 19.52
N VAL A 71 1.94 37.42 20.33
CA VAL A 71 0.56 37.98 20.32
C VAL A 71 -0.51 37.28 19.42
N PRO A 72 -1.77 37.11 19.90
CA PRO A 72 -2.77 36.18 19.35
C PRO A 72 -3.33 36.55 17.95
N VAL A 73 -3.71 35.55 17.16
CA VAL A 73 -4.56 35.65 15.94
C VAL A 73 -5.97 35.09 16.28
N LYS A 74 -7.02 35.44 15.52
CA LYS A 74 -8.31 34.71 15.57
C LYS A 74 -8.23 33.50 14.62
N LYS A 75 -8.46 32.32 15.19
CA LYS A 75 -7.39 31.31 15.20
C LYS A 75 -7.85 29.91 14.74
N LYS A 76 -9.14 29.62 14.56
CA LYS A 76 -9.65 28.22 14.52
C LYS A 76 -9.04 27.36 13.39
N LYS A 77 -9.09 27.79 12.12
CA LYS A 77 -8.51 27.03 10.99
C LYS A 77 -6.99 26.89 11.11
N ILE A 78 -6.30 27.97 11.47
CA ILE A 78 -4.84 28.02 11.63
C ILE A 78 -4.40 27.15 12.83
N LYS A 79 -5.13 27.21 13.96
CA LYS A 79 -4.91 26.33 15.12
C LYS A 79 -5.09 24.87 14.73
N ARG A 80 -6.13 24.53 13.97
CA ARG A 80 -6.37 23.16 13.50
C ARG A 80 -5.20 22.67 12.65
N GLU A 81 -4.80 23.45 11.64
CA GLU A 81 -3.68 23.09 10.76
C GLU A 81 -2.37 22.92 11.54
N ILE A 82 -2.02 23.89 12.40
CA ILE A 82 -0.83 23.79 13.26
C ILE A 82 -0.91 22.56 14.17
N LYS A 83 -2.05 22.34 14.82
CA LYS A 83 -2.21 21.22 15.76
C LYS A 83 -2.09 19.87 15.05
N ILE A 84 -2.66 19.75 13.85
CA ILE A 84 -2.53 18.56 13.01
C ILE A 84 -1.06 18.36 12.59
N LEU A 85 -0.39 19.40 12.09
CA LEU A 85 1.01 19.34 11.67
C LEU A 85 1.96 19.00 12.84
N GLU A 86 1.71 19.54 14.04
CA GLU A 86 2.48 19.21 15.24
C GLU A 86 2.27 17.76 15.66
N ASN A 87 1.02 17.27 15.63
CA ASN A 87 0.73 15.86 15.93
C ASN A 87 1.36 14.93 14.89
N LEU A 88 1.41 15.33 13.61
CA LEU A 88 1.98 14.54 12.51
C LEU A 88 3.50 14.76 12.32
N ARG A 89 4.16 15.56 13.15
CA ARG A 89 5.60 15.81 13.01
C ARG A 89 6.38 14.50 13.16
N GLY A 90 7.29 14.24 12.22
CA GLY A 90 8.10 13.02 12.18
C GLY A 90 7.37 11.79 11.62
N ILE A 91 6.11 11.93 11.22
CA ILE A 91 5.38 10.87 10.52
C ILE A 91 5.95 10.70 9.10
N THR A 92 6.06 9.43 8.69
CA THR A 92 6.60 9.06 7.38
C THR A 92 5.85 9.78 6.26
N ASN A 93 6.60 10.42 5.37
CA ASN A 93 6.10 11.08 4.15
C ASN A 93 5.07 12.20 4.40
N VAL A 94 4.99 12.73 5.63
CA VAL A 94 4.24 13.96 5.94
C VAL A 94 5.22 15.11 6.06
N ILE A 95 4.88 16.29 5.53
CA ILE A 95 5.73 17.47 5.61
C ILE A 95 5.99 17.89 7.06
N SER A 96 7.25 18.15 7.40
CA SER A 96 7.64 18.65 8.72
C SER A 96 7.36 20.15 8.85
N LEU A 97 6.54 20.53 9.83
CA LEU A 97 6.41 21.92 10.29
C LEU A 97 7.58 22.24 11.22
N GLU A 98 8.48 23.12 10.80
CA GLU A 98 9.67 23.53 11.53
C GLU A 98 9.38 24.70 12.48
N ALA A 99 8.63 25.70 12.01
CA ALA A 99 8.30 26.87 12.83
C ALA A 99 6.97 27.51 12.43
N VAL A 100 6.37 28.22 13.39
CA VAL A 100 5.22 29.10 13.16
C VAL A 100 5.65 30.51 13.48
N VAL A 101 5.68 31.37 12.47
CA VAL A 101 6.12 32.77 12.60
C VAL A 101 4.97 33.72 12.30
N LYS A 102 5.16 34.99 12.65
CA LYS A 102 4.19 36.03 12.39
C LYS A 102 4.94 37.30 12.01
N ASP A 103 4.55 37.91 10.92
CA ASP A 103 5.14 39.17 10.51
C ASP A 103 4.89 40.25 11.60
N PRO A 104 5.93 40.95 12.09
CA PRO A 104 5.77 41.92 13.18
C PRO A 104 4.83 43.06 12.84
N VAL A 105 4.77 43.47 11.56
CA VAL A 105 4.03 44.66 11.10
C VAL A 105 2.60 44.31 10.69
N SER A 106 2.44 43.49 9.65
CA SER A 106 1.15 43.07 9.09
C SER A 106 0.41 42.07 9.97
N ARG A 107 1.11 41.45 10.94
CA ARG A 107 0.55 40.41 11.82
C ARG A 107 0.08 39.17 11.04
N THR A 108 0.58 38.98 9.83
CA THR A 108 0.27 37.81 8.99
C THR A 108 1.00 36.58 9.53
N PRO A 109 0.29 35.49 9.89
CA PRO A 109 0.92 34.25 10.30
C PRO A 109 1.51 33.51 9.09
N ALA A 110 2.66 32.87 9.28
CA ALA A 110 3.30 32.02 8.29
C ALA A 110 3.78 30.71 8.92
N LEU A 111 3.66 29.63 8.17
CA LEU A 111 4.14 28.29 8.54
C LEU A 111 5.43 28.02 7.78
N ILE A 112 6.48 27.62 8.49
CA ILE A 112 7.80 27.31 7.95
C ILE A 112 7.95 25.79 7.96
N PHE A 113 8.29 25.22 6.80
CA PHE A 113 8.37 23.77 6.58
C PHE A 113 9.78 23.35 6.16
N GLU A 114 10.06 22.04 6.22
CA GLU A 114 11.20 21.48 5.50
C GLU A 114 11.12 21.82 4.00
N TYR A 115 12.27 22.05 3.37
CA TYR A 115 12.32 22.26 1.92
C TYR A 115 12.26 20.92 1.20
N VAL A 116 11.38 20.81 0.20
CA VAL A 116 11.27 19.66 -0.69
C VAL A 116 11.49 20.14 -2.11
N ASP A 117 12.54 19.64 -2.77
CA ASP A 117 12.78 19.90 -4.18
C ASP A 117 11.73 19.17 -5.03
N ASN A 118 10.72 19.92 -5.45
CA ASN A 118 9.57 19.40 -6.17
C ASN A 118 9.67 19.66 -7.66
N ARG A 119 9.40 18.63 -8.46
CA ARG A 119 9.09 18.81 -9.88
C ARG A 119 7.59 18.96 -10.07
N ASP A 120 7.20 19.82 -11.00
CA ASP A 120 5.78 19.96 -11.34
C ASP A 120 5.21 18.60 -11.74
N PHE A 121 4.09 18.23 -11.13
CA PHE A 121 3.56 16.89 -11.26
C PHE A 121 3.05 16.62 -12.69
N LYS A 122 2.67 17.66 -13.46
CA LYS A 122 2.25 17.48 -14.86
C LYS A 122 3.41 17.01 -15.71
N GLU A 123 4.59 17.59 -15.51
CA GLU A 123 5.81 17.13 -16.19
C GLU A 123 6.24 15.75 -15.68
N LEU A 124 6.22 15.55 -14.36
CA LEU A 124 6.71 14.32 -13.76
C LEU A 124 5.84 13.10 -14.11
N TYR A 125 4.51 13.22 -14.06
CA TYR A 125 3.61 12.09 -14.33
C TYR A 125 3.80 11.57 -15.75
N HIS A 126 3.93 12.49 -16.73
CA HIS A 126 4.73 12.38 -17.96
C HIS A 126 5.71 11.21 -18.03
N THR A 127 6.71 11.25 -17.15
CA THR A 127 7.92 10.45 -17.24
C THR A 127 7.89 9.18 -16.38
N LEU A 128 6.88 9.01 -15.52
CA LEU A 128 6.84 7.88 -14.58
C LEU A 128 6.64 6.54 -15.31
N THR A 129 7.44 5.56 -14.92
CA THR A 129 7.24 4.15 -15.31
C THR A 129 6.15 3.49 -14.46
N ASP A 130 5.65 2.32 -14.87
CA ASP A 130 4.74 1.51 -14.02
C ASP A 130 5.31 1.26 -12.62
N TYR A 131 6.62 1.01 -12.52
CA TYR A 131 7.27 0.82 -11.23
C TYR A 131 7.30 2.10 -10.39
N ASP A 132 7.54 3.26 -11.00
CA ASP A 132 7.54 4.52 -10.26
C ASP A 132 6.14 4.89 -9.77
N ILE A 133 5.10 4.64 -10.58
CA ILE A 133 3.71 4.81 -10.14
C ILE A 133 3.43 3.92 -8.92
N ARG A 134 3.78 2.63 -8.98
CA ARG A 134 3.65 1.71 -7.83
C ARG A 134 4.38 2.23 -6.59
N TYR A 135 5.61 2.71 -6.77
CA TYR A 135 6.43 3.24 -5.68
C TYR A 135 5.78 4.46 -5.02
N TYR A 136 5.43 5.50 -5.80
CA TYR A 136 4.87 6.72 -5.23
C TYR A 136 3.47 6.54 -4.66
N MET A 137 2.65 5.66 -5.26
CA MET A 137 1.36 5.29 -4.69
C MET A 137 1.53 4.58 -3.34
N PHE A 138 2.53 3.71 -3.20
CA PHE A 138 2.84 3.05 -1.94
C PHE A 138 3.33 4.04 -0.87
N GLU A 139 4.20 4.98 -1.25
CA GLU A 139 4.71 6.00 -0.34
C GLU A 139 3.62 6.99 0.10
N LEU A 140 2.67 7.32 -0.78
CA LEU A 140 1.49 8.10 -0.44
C LEU A 140 0.53 7.32 0.49
N LEU A 141 0.32 6.02 0.23
CA LEU A 141 -0.45 5.15 1.12
C LEU A 141 0.16 5.07 2.53
N ARG A 142 1.50 5.07 2.66
CA ARG A 142 2.17 5.13 3.98
C ARG A 142 1.86 6.42 4.73
N ALA A 143 1.82 7.56 4.05
CA ALA A 143 1.45 8.83 4.67
C ALA A 143 -0.02 8.80 5.15
N LEU A 144 -0.93 8.29 4.29
CA LEU A 144 -2.36 8.18 4.61
C LEU A 144 -2.63 7.21 5.75
N ASP A 145 -2.08 6.00 5.71
CA ASP A 145 -2.23 5.02 6.79
C ASP A 145 -1.74 5.58 8.12
N ALA A 146 -0.59 6.27 8.11
CA ALA A 146 -0.04 6.86 9.31
C ALA A 146 -0.92 7.99 9.86
N CYS A 147 -1.40 8.93 9.04
CA CYS A 147 -2.27 10.01 9.54
C CYS A 147 -3.65 9.49 9.96
N HIS A 148 -4.21 8.50 9.25
CA HIS A 148 -5.46 7.82 9.62
C HIS A 148 -5.32 7.11 10.96
N SER A 149 -4.19 6.43 11.21
CA SER A 149 -3.90 5.80 12.51
C SER A 149 -3.76 6.79 13.66
N MET A 150 -3.50 8.06 13.34
CA MET A 150 -3.47 9.19 14.27
C MET A 150 -4.81 9.91 14.43
N GLY A 151 -5.87 9.37 13.81
CA GLY A 151 -7.22 9.92 13.90
C GLY A 151 -7.43 11.17 13.05
N ILE A 152 -6.66 11.36 11.98
CA ILE A 152 -6.69 12.56 11.14
C ILE A 152 -7.01 12.18 9.69
N MET A 153 -7.98 12.86 9.08
CA MET A 153 -8.28 12.80 7.64
C MET A 153 -7.63 13.97 6.93
N HIS A 154 -7.05 13.77 5.74
CA HIS A 154 -6.42 14.86 4.98
C HIS A 154 -7.47 15.72 4.25
N ARG A 155 -8.45 15.10 3.59
CA ARG A 155 -9.58 15.72 2.86
C ARG A 155 -9.22 16.63 1.68
N ASP A 156 -8.00 16.56 1.16
CA ASP A 156 -7.58 17.26 -0.07
C ASP A 156 -6.39 16.58 -0.76
N VAL A 157 -6.41 15.25 -0.80
CA VAL A 157 -5.42 14.47 -1.54
C VAL A 157 -5.59 14.72 -3.03
N LYS A 158 -4.55 15.26 -3.66
CA LYS A 158 -4.50 15.59 -5.10
C LYS A 158 -3.04 15.73 -5.54
N PRO A 159 -2.72 15.67 -6.84
CA PRO A 159 -1.33 15.72 -7.31
C PRO A 159 -0.57 16.96 -6.85
N HIS A 160 -1.23 18.12 -6.77
CA HIS A 160 -0.63 19.38 -6.31
C HIS A 160 -0.18 19.33 -4.83
N ASN A 161 -0.77 18.45 -4.03
CA ASN A 161 -0.45 18.30 -2.61
C ASN A 161 0.50 17.12 -2.35
N VAL A 162 1.04 16.50 -3.41
CA VAL A 162 1.99 15.40 -3.33
C VAL A 162 3.32 15.88 -3.92
N MET A 163 4.22 16.32 -3.06
CA MET A 163 5.54 16.79 -3.45
C MET A 163 6.46 15.60 -3.71
N ILE A 164 7.11 15.55 -4.86
CA ILE A 164 7.99 14.44 -5.25
C ILE A 164 9.37 14.97 -5.66
N ASN A 165 10.38 14.55 -4.90
CA ASN A 165 11.76 14.62 -5.36
C ASN A 165 12.09 13.30 -6.06
N HIS A 166 12.02 13.31 -7.40
CA HIS A 166 12.21 12.10 -8.19
C HIS A 166 13.64 11.56 -8.11
N SER A 167 14.63 12.46 -8.09
CA SER A 167 16.05 12.08 -8.04
C SER A 167 16.43 11.34 -6.75
N GLN A 168 15.80 11.69 -5.63
CA GLN A 168 16.03 11.07 -4.32
C GLN A 168 14.96 10.02 -3.96
N ARG A 169 13.99 9.77 -4.84
CA ARG A 169 12.81 8.94 -4.60
C ARG A 169 12.05 9.29 -3.31
N GLN A 170 11.93 10.58 -3.00
CA GLN A 170 11.22 11.05 -1.81
C GLN A 170 9.84 11.60 -2.15
N LEU A 171 8.89 11.40 -1.24
CA LEU A 171 7.53 11.92 -1.30
C LEU A 171 7.19 12.64 0.00
N ARG A 172 6.48 13.77 -0.10
CA ARG A 172 5.85 14.46 1.03
C ARG A 172 4.41 14.83 0.69
N LEU A 173 3.48 14.45 1.56
CA LEU A 173 2.11 14.93 1.56
C LEU A 173 2.05 16.27 2.29
N ILE A 174 1.58 17.30 1.60
CA ILE A 174 1.56 18.70 2.05
C ILE A 174 0.12 19.24 2.15
N ASP A 175 -0.01 20.49 2.62
CA ASP A 175 -1.27 21.24 2.68
C ASP A 175 -2.36 20.57 3.54
N TRP A 176 -2.17 20.68 4.85
CA TRP A 176 -3.06 20.13 5.87
C TRP A 176 -4.14 21.12 6.32
N GLY A 177 -4.34 22.23 5.59
CA GLY A 177 -5.30 23.28 5.96
C GLY A 177 -6.76 22.82 5.94
N LEU A 178 -7.08 21.80 5.14
CA LEU A 178 -8.39 21.17 5.06
C LEU A 178 -8.52 19.89 5.90
N ALA A 179 -7.44 19.42 6.51
CA ALA A 179 -7.45 18.22 7.34
C ALA A 179 -8.35 18.38 8.59
N GLU A 180 -8.75 17.26 9.19
CA GLU A 180 -9.61 17.25 10.38
C GLU A 180 -9.42 16.01 11.24
N PHE A 181 -9.67 16.16 12.54
CA PHE A 181 -9.74 15.02 13.46
C PHE A 181 -11.05 14.25 13.25
N TYR A 182 -10.96 12.94 13.15
CA TYR A 182 -12.13 12.08 13.04
C TYR A 182 -12.70 11.71 14.41
N HIS A 183 -14.00 11.89 14.57
CA HIS A 183 -14.82 11.42 15.66
C HIS A 183 -16.03 10.64 15.10
N PRO A 184 -16.35 9.45 15.66
CA PRO A 184 -17.52 8.68 15.24
C PRO A 184 -18.83 9.46 15.40
N GLY A 185 -19.69 9.41 14.38
CA GLY A 185 -20.99 10.09 14.39
C GLY A 185 -20.92 11.62 14.23
N GLN A 186 -19.74 12.20 14.07
CA GLN A 186 -19.61 13.63 13.78
C GLN A 186 -19.95 13.91 12.31
N GLU A 187 -20.73 14.96 12.08
CA GLU A 187 -20.99 15.52 10.77
C GLU A 187 -19.87 16.50 10.37
N TYR A 188 -19.35 16.34 9.16
CA TYR A 188 -18.30 17.20 8.61
C TYR A 188 -18.81 18.00 7.42
N ASN A 189 -18.22 19.17 7.23
CA ASN A 189 -18.49 20.01 6.06
C ASN A 189 -18.08 19.28 4.76
N VAL A 190 -19.00 19.18 3.80
CA VAL A 190 -18.76 18.54 2.48
C VAL A 190 -18.04 19.45 1.47
N ARG A 191 -17.93 20.75 1.76
CA ARG A 191 -17.24 21.75 0.92
C ARG A 191 -15.73 21.72 1.12
N VAL A 192 -15.15 20.52 1.12
CA VAL A 192 -13.72 20.22 1.20
C VAL A 192 -13.26 19.50 -0.07
N ALA A 193 -11.97 19.29 -0.25
CA ALA A 193 -11.36 18.75 -1.46
C ALA A 193 -11.57 19.58 -2.75
N SER A 194 -10.60 19.45 -3.65
CA SER A 194 -10.66 20.00 -5.01
C SER A 194 -11.62 19.17 -5.88
N ARG A 195 -12.41 19.83 -6.75
CA ARG A 195 -13.57 19.24 -7.47
C ARG A 195 -13.33 17.84 -8.02
N TYR A 196 -12.26 17.64 -8.78
CA TYR A 196 -11.98 16.39 -9.50
C TYR A 196 -11.67 15.19 -8.59
N PHE A 197 -11.39 15.45 -7.31
CA PHE A 197 -11.00 14.46 -6.31
C PHE A 197 -12.04 14.29 -5.21
N LYS A 198 -13.19 14.98 -5.32
CA LYS A 198 -14.31 14.84 -4.37
C LYS A 198 -14.92 13.43 -4.45
N GLY A 199 -15.02 12.77 -3.30
CA GLY A 199 -15.77 11.53 -3.13
C GLY A 199 -17.27 11.73 -3.37
N PRO A 200 -18.00 10.69 -3.81
CA PRO A 200 -19.46 10.72 -3.97
C PRO A 200 -20.18 11.26 -2.73
N GLU A 201 -19.73 10.92 -1.52
CA GLU A 201 -20.27 11.40 -0.25
C GLU A 201 -20.30 12.94 -0.18
N LEU A 202 -19.31 13.64 -0.74
CA LEU A 202 -19.28 15.10 -0.76
C LEU A 202 -20.24 15.69 -1.80
N LEU A 203 -20.50 14.95 -2.88
CA LEU A 203 -21.32 15.37 -4.01
C LEU A 203 -22.81 15.10 -3.78
N VAL A 204 -23.14 14.16 -2.91
CA VAL A 204 -24.52 13.84 -2.48
C VAL A 204 -24.85 14.37 -1.08
N ASP A 205 -23.99 15.23 -0.53
CA ASP A 205 -24.14 15.88 0.78
C ASP A 205 -24.26 14.91 1.98
N PHE A 206 -23.55 13.79 1.94
CA PHE A 206 -23.45 12.88 3.08
C PHE A 206 -22.34 13.32 4.03
N GLN A 207 -22.70 13.84 5.20
CA GLN A 207 -21.78 14.55 6.11
C GLN A 207 -21.02 13.64 7.09
N MET A 208 -21.51 12.44 7.36
CA MET A 208 -20.89 11.48 8.28
C MET A 208 -19.85 10.60 7.58
N TYR A 209 -18.95 11.21 6.80
CA TYR A 209 -17.86 10.54 6.11
C TYR A 209 -16.63 10.35 7.01
N ASP A 210 -15.68 9.56 6.54
CA ASP A 210 -14.47 9.20 7.29
C ASP A 210 -13.20 9.16 6.41
N TYR A 211 -12.12 8.57 6.94
CA TYR A 211 -10.83 8.38 6.29
C TYR A 211 -10.90 7.84 4.84
N SER A 212 -11.93 7.04 4.52
CA SER A 212 -12.16 6.49 3.18
C SER A 212 -12.34 7.56 2.08
N LEU A 213 -12.62 8.82 2.46
CA LEU A 213 -12.63 9.94 1.52
C LEU A 213 -11.27 10.13 0.84
N ASP A 214 -10.18 10.03 1.61
CA ASP A 214 -8.82 10.18 1.09
C ASP A 214 -8.48 9.04 0.10
N LEU A 215 -9.07 7.85 0.27
CA LEU A 215 -8.85 6.69 -0.58
C LEU A 215 -9.59 6.80 -1.93
N TRP A 216 -10.73 7.49 -1.96
CA TRP A 216 -11.36 7.88 -3.22
C TRP A 216 -10.46 8.85 -3.98
N SER A 217 -10.00 9.92 -3.32
CA SER A 217 -9.13 10.91 -3.92
C SER A 217 -7.82 10.28 -4.43
N LEU A 218 -7.24 9.36 -3.67
CA LEU A 218 -6.12 8.52 -4.09
C LEU A 218 -6.43 7.71 -5.36
N GLY A 219 -7.62 7.11 -5.45
CA GLY A 219 -8.09 6.40 -6.64
C GLY A 219 -8.18 7.32 -7.86
N CYS A 220 -8.64 8.57 -7.70
CA CYS A 220 -8.66 9.55 -8.78
C CYS A 220 -7.25 9.95 -9.25
N VAL A 221 -6.30 10.12 -8.32
CA VAL A 221 -4.88 10.36 -8.63
C VAL A 221 -4.31 9.18 -9.41
N PHE A 222 -4.56 7.96 -8.94
CA PHE A 222 -4.09 6.73 -9.56
C PHE A 222 -4.64 6.54 -10.98
N ALA A 223 -5.96 6.69 -11.15
CA ALA A 223 -6.61 6.60 -12.45
C ALA A 223 -6.04 7.61 -13.45
N SER A 224 -5.76 8.84 -12.99
CA SER A 224 -5.18 9.88 -13.84
C SER A 224 -3.79 9.49 -14.35
N MET A 225 -2.96 8.87 -13.50
CA MET A 225 -1.63 8.39 -13.87
C MET A 225 -1.68 7.21 -14.83
N ILE A 226 -2.38 6.12 -14.49
CA ILE A 226 -2.34 4.89 -15.29
C ILE A 226 -3.07 5.03 -16.62
N PHE A 227 -4.09 5.89 -16.70
CA PHE A 227 -4.81 6.14 -17.95
C PHE A 227 -4.28 7.35 -18.73
N ARG A 228 -3.26 8.06 -18.22
CA ARG A 228 -2.73 9.29 -18.83
C ARG A 228 -3.82 10.33 -19.12
N LYS A 229 -4.79 10.45 -18.20
CA LYS A 229 -5.98 11.28 -18.37
C LYS A 229 -6.19 12.15 -17.15
N GLU A 230 -5.84 13.43 -17.27
CA GLU A 230 -5.89 14.37 -16.16
C GLU A 230 -6.85 15.54 -16.42
N PRO A 231 -7.82 15.80 -15.53
CA PRO A 231 -8.30 14.90 -14.47
C PRO A 231 -9.07 13.70 -15.05
N PHE A 232 -9.09 12.57 -14.34
CA PHE A 232 -9.83 11.38 -14.81
C PHE A 232 -11.35 11.64 -14.91
N PHE A 233 -11.93 12.20 -13.85
CA PHE A 233 -13.32 12.69 -13.80
C PHE A 233 -13.35 14.20 -13.93
N HIS A 234 -13.73 14.69 -15.11
CA HIS A 234 -13.65 16.11 -15.47
C HIS A 234 -15.03 16.79 -15.47
N GLY A 235 -15.55 17.13 -14.30
CA GLY A 235 -16.81 17.87 -14.15
C GLY A 235 -16.63 19.39 -14.24
N HIS A 236 -17.57 20.08 -14.88
CA HIS A 236 -17.58 21.55 -14.96
C HIS A 236 -17.92 22.23 -13.62
N ASP A 237 -18.78 21.60 -12.84
CA ASP A 237 -19.17 21.97 -11.48
C ASP A 237 -19.35 20.70 -10.62
N ASN A 238 -19.83 20.82 -9.37
CA ASN A 238 -20.01 19.65 -8.50
C ASN A 238 -21.13 18.72 -9.00
N CYS A 239 -22.16 19.26 -9.65
CA CYS A 239 -23.26 18.45 -10.18
C CYS A 239 -22.78 17.62 -11.37
N ASP A 240 -22.11 18.26 -12.34
CA ASP A 240 -21.50 17.56 -13.48
C ASP A 240 -20.39 16.61 -13.02
N GLN A 241 -19.67 16.91 -11.93
CA GLN A 241 -18.68 15.98 -11.37
C GLN A 241 -19.30 14.63 -11.01
N LEU A 242 -20.46 14.63 -10.34
CA LEU A 242 -21.19 13.39 -10.03
C LEU A 242 -21.61 12.68 -11.31
N VAL A 243 -22.10 13.42 -12.32
CA VAL A 243 -22.47 12.86 -13.63
C VAL A 243 -21.27 12.19 -14.32
N ARG A 244 -20.06 12.77 -14.24
CA ARG A 244 -18.84 12.14 -14.79
C ARG A 244 -18.49 10.83 -14.09
N ILE A 245 -18.68 10.76 -12.77
CA ILE A 245 -18.49 9.54 -11.99
C ILE A 245 -19.50 8.48 -12.43
N VAL A 246 -20.78 8.85 -12.49
CA VAL A 246 -21.87 7.94 -12.87
C VAL A 246 -21.72 7.39 -14.28
N LYS A 247 -21.25 8.19 -15.23
CA LYS A 247 -20.97 7.71 -16.60
C LYS A 247 -19.94 6.58 -16.66
N VAL A 248 -19.12 6.41 -15.61
CA VAL A 248 -18.12 5.34 -15.48
C VAL A 248 -18.59 4.23 -14.54
N LEU A 249 -18.97 4.56 -13.31
CA LEU A 249 -19.34 3.56 -12.30
C LEU A 249 -20.78 3.04 -12.43
N GLY A 250 -21.60 3.71 -13.24
CA GLY A 250 -23.00 3.35 -13.46
C GLY A 250 -23.93 3.90 -12.38
N THR A 251 -25.24 3.87 -12.68
CA THR A 251 -26.30 4.39 -11.80
C THR A 251 -26.76 3.40 -10.75
N ASP A 252 -26.70 2.10 -11.05
CA ASP A 252 -27.31 1.08 -10.19
C ASP A 252 -26.60 1.02 -8.82
N GLU A 253 -25.26 1.04 -8.80
CA GLU A 253 -24.47 1.09 -7.55
C GLU A 253 -24.65 2.44 -6.80
N LEU A 254 -24.86 3.55 -7.52
CA LEU A 254 -25.16 4.84 -6.88
C LEU A 254 -26.50 4.78 -6.13
N PHE A 255 -27.56 4.30 -6.76
CA PHE A 255 -28.87 4.23 -6.11
C PHE A 255 -28.90 3.23 -4.95
N GLN A 256 -28.12 2.14 -5.02
CA GLN A 256 -27.91 1.24 -3.88
C GLN A 256 -27.24 1.96 -2.71
N TYR A 257 -26.19 2.75 -2.99
CA TYR A 257 -25.53 3.57 -1.98
C TYR A 257 -26.48 4.60 -1.34
N LEU A 258 -27.23 5.35 -2.16
CA LEU A 258 -28.21 6.33 -1.68
C LEU A 258 -29.28 5.69 -0.79
N ALA A 259 -29.81 4.53 -1.21
CA ALA A 259 -30.80 3.78 -0.44
C ALA A 259 -30.23 3.24 0.88
N LYS A 260 -29.00 2.70 0.87
CA LYS A 260 -28.35 2.13 2.06
C LYS A 260 -28.17 3.16 3.19
N TYR A 261 -27.84 4.40 2.82
CA TYR A 261 -27.58 5.49 3.75
C TYR A 261 -28.75 6.46 3.91
N GLU A 262 -29.91 6.16 3.30
CA GLU A 262 -31.12 7.00 3.34
C GLU A 262 -30.83 8.45 2.89
N ILE A 263 -29.99 8.60 1.86
CA ILE A 263 -29.59 9.89 1.32
C ILE A 263 -30.63 10.36 0.30
N THR A 264 -31.23 11.52 0.57
CA THR A 264 -32.12 12.19 -0.39
C THR A 264 -31.29 13.03 -1.35
N LEU A 265 -31.27 12.65 -2.62
CA LEU A 265 -30.56 13.39 -3.65
C LEU A 265 -31.34 14.66 -4.05
N ASP A 266 -30.63 15.76 -4.33
CA ASP A 266 -31.25 16.97 -4.88
C ASP A 266 -32.06 16.61 -6.15
N PRO A 267 -33.34 17.03 -6.26
CA PRO A 267 -34.15 16.78 -7.47
C PRO A 267 -33.45 17.20 -8.76
N ARG A 268 -32.71 18.32 -8.75
CA ARG A 268 -31.95 18.79 -9.92
C ARG A 268 -30.86 17.80 -10.33
N LEU A 269 -30.22 17.13 -9.38
CA LEU A 269 -29.22 16.10 -9.67
C LEU A 269 -29.87 14.85 -10.25
N THR A 270 -31.04 14.47 -9.72
CA THR A 270 -31.80 13.29 -10.18
C THR A 270 -32.12 13.38 -11.67
N ASP A 271 -32.53 14.57 -12.15
CA ASP A 271 -32.87 14.79 -13.55
C ASP A 271 -31.66 14.71 -14.49
N ILE A 272 -30.47 15.11 -14.03
CA ILE A 272 -29.25 15.21 -14.87
C ILE A 272 -28.48 13.88 -14.93
N ILE A 273 -28.55 13.04 -13.89
CA ILE A 273 -27.77 11.80 -13.79
C ILE A 273 -28.12 10.77 -14.88
N GLY A 274 -29.38 10.73 -15.33
CA GLY A 274 -29.84 9.79 -16.34
C GLY A 274 -29.67 8.32 -15.91
N ARG A 275 -29.56 7.39 -16.87
CA ARG A 275 -29.27 5.97 -16.62
C ARG A 275 -27.98 5.55 -17.30
N HIS A 276 -27.07 4.94 -16.55
CA HIS A 276 -25.76 4.54 -17.06
C HIS A 276 -25.35 3.14 -16.56
N THR A 277 -24.87 2.31 -17.47
CA THR A 277 -24.24 1.03 -17.12
C THR A 277 -22.78 1.22 -16.74
N LYS A 278 -22.33 0.51 -15.70
CA LYS A 278 -20.92 0.47 -15.27
C LYS A 278 -20.02 0.11 -16.45
N LYS A 279 -18.99 0.91 -16.68
CA LYS A 279 -18.02 0.70 -17.74
C LYS A 279 -16.89 -0.18 -17.23
N ARG A 280 -16.45 -1.11 -18.08
CA ARG A 280 -15.19 -1.82 -17.85
C ARG A 280 -14.02 -0.85 -17.96
N TRP A 281 -13.05 -0.99 -17.07
CA TRP A 281 -11.84 -0.16 -17.05
C TRP A 281 -11.01 -0.29 -18.34
N ASP A 282 -11.07 -1.44 -19.02
CA ASP A 282 -10.41 -1.69 -20.31
C ASP A 282 -10.76 -0.65 -21.39
N ARG A 283 -11.92 0.01 -21.27
CA ARG A 283 -12.35 1.07 -22.19
C ARG A 283 -11.44 2.30 -22.20
N PHE A 284 -10.68 2.52 -21.12
CA PHE A 284 -9.77 3.65 -20.98
C PHE A 284 -8.33 3.30 -21.40
N VAL A 285 -8.08 2.06 -21.85
CA VAL A 285 -6.77 1.60 -22.28
C VAL A 285 -6.57 1.91 -23.76
N HIS A 286 -5.44 2.52 -24.10
CA HIS A 286 -5.01 2.81 -25.48
C HIS A 286 -3.48 2.68 -25.60
N ALA A 287 -2.95 2.84 -26.81
CA ALA A 287 -1.54 2.59 -27.13
C ALA A 287 -0.55 3.35 -26.21
N ASP A 288 -0.90 4.58 -25.80
CA ASP A 288 -0.02 5.43 -24.99
C ASP A 288 -0.01 5.07 -23.50
N ASN A 289 -0.97 4.27 -23.01
CA ASN A 289 -1.10 3.97 -21.59
C ASN A 289 -1.09 2.47 -21.24
N GLN A 290 -1.22 1.59 -22.24
CA GLN A 290 -1.28 0.14 -22.05
C GLN A 290 -0.10 -0.44 -21.25
N HIS A 291 1.08 0.21 -21.31
CA HIS A 291 2.28 -0.20 -20.59
C HIS A 291 2.21 0.10 -19.07
N LEU A 292 1.23 0.89 -18.62
CA LEU A 292 0.98 1.23 -17.22
C LEU A 292 -0.21 0.47 -16.62
N VAL A 293 -0.97 -0.24 -17.46
CA VAL A 293 -2.21 -0.89 -17.06
C VAL A 293 -2.00 -2.40 -17.02
N SER A 294 -2.01 -2.97 -15.80
CA SER A 294 -2.01 -4.42 -15.57
C SER A 294 -3.32 -4.86 -14.91
N PRO A 295 -3.67 -6.16 -14.94
CA PRO A 295 -4.85 -6.66 -14.23
C PRO A 295 -4.87 -6.29 -12.74
N GLU A 296 -3.70 -6.31 -12.09
CA GLU A 296 -3.57 -5.89 -10.68
C GLU A 296 -3.78 -4.38 -10.49
N ALA A 297 -3.42 -3.57 -11.49
CA ALA A 297 -3.67 -2.12 -11.45
C ALA A 297 -5.18 -1.83 -11.53
N ILE A 298 -5.88 -2.53 -12.44
CA ILE A 298 -7.33 -2.40 -12.60
C ILE A 298 -8.08 -2.87 -11.35
N ASP A 299 -7.71 -4.04 -10.82
CA ASP A 299 -8.29 -4.59 -9.59
C ASP A 299 -8.05 -3.68 -8.38
N PHE A 300 -6.85 -3.08 -8.28
CA PHE A 300 -6.54 -2.10 -7.25
C PHE A 300 -7.43 -0.85 -7.37
N LEU A 301 -7.56 -0.31 -8.59
CA LEU A 301 -8.37 0.88 -8.85
C LEU A 301 -9.87 0.64 -8.56
N ASP A 302 -10.41 -0.51 -8.96
CA ASP A 302 -11.82 -0.85 -8.74
C ASP A 302 -12.19 -0.91 -7.26
N LYS A 303 -11.24 -1.35 -6.42
CA LYS A 303 -11.43 -1.42 -4.95
C LYS A 303 -11.22 -0.08 -4.24
N LEU A 304 -10.72 0.95 -4.93
CA LEU A 304 -10.66 2.33 -4.42
C LEU A 304 -11.87 3.15 -4.86
N LEU A 305 -12.26 3.06 -6.14
CA LEU A 305 -13.33 3.86 -6.73
C LEU A 305 -14.70 3.19 -6.56
N ARG A 306 -15.15 3.11 -5.31
CA ARG A 306 -16.50 2.68 -4.91
C ARG A 306 -17.34 3.85 -4.44
N TYR A 307 -18.63 3.84 -4.77
CA TYR A 307 -19.59 4.81 -4.22
C TYR A 307 -19.64 4.71 -2.71
N ASP A 308 -19.95 3.51 -2.23
CA ASP A 308 -19.98 3.19 -0.82
C ASP A 308 -18.58 3.31 -0.22
N HIS A 309 -18.43 4.33 0.63
CA HIS A 309 -17.18 4.67 1.27
C HIS A 309 -16.69 3.56 2.21
N ALA A 310 -17.59 2.74 2.76
CA ALA A 310 -17.24 1.58 3.58
C ALA A 310 -16.74 0.37 2.76
N GLU A 311 -16.97 0.33 1.45
CA GLU A 311 -16.45 -0.74 0.58
C GLU A 311 -15.03 -0.49 0.09
N ARG A 312 -14.54 0.75 0.22
CA ARG A 312 -13.19 1.11 -0.24
C ARG A 312 -12.14 0.44 0.64
N LEU A 313 -11.03 0.03 0.02
CA LEU A 313 -9.84 -0.42 0.76
C LEU A 313 -9.44 0.66 1.77
N THR A 314 -9.05 0.24 2.97
CA THR A 314 -8.27 1.11 3.86
C THR A 314 -6.87 1.33 3.29
N ALA A 315 -6.14 2.33 3.78
CA ALA A 315 -4.76 2.55 3.38
C ALA A 315 -3.88 1.31 3.65
N ARG A 316 -4.06 0.63 4.79
CA ARG A 316 -3.38 -0.62 5.12
C ARG A 316 -3.68 -1.75 4.14
N GLU A 317 -4.97 -2.02 3.89
CA GLU A 317 -5.40 -3.06 2.94
C GLU A 317 -4.89 -2.77 1.52
N ALA A 318 -4.88 -1.48 1.13
CA ALA A 318 -4.33 -1.04 -0.14
C ALA A 318 -2.83 -1.33 -0.27
N MET A 319 -2.02 -1.07 0.77
CA MET A 319 -0.59 -1.43 0.78
C MET A 319 -0.36 -2.94 0.66
N GLU A 320 -1.31 -3.75 1.12
CA GLU A 320 -1.25 -5.21 1.06
C GLU A 320 -1.68 -5.79 -0.30
N HIS A 321 -2.22 -4.96 -1.19
CA HIS A 321 -2.71 -5.36 -2.49
C HIS A 321 -1.61 -6.03 -3.37
N PRO A 322 -1.96 -7.03 -4.21
CA PRO A 322 -1.01 -7.65 -5.15
C PRO A 322 -0.30 -6.67 -6.09
N TYR A 323 -0.93 -5.54 -6.41
CA TYR A 323 -0.31 -4.46 -7.20
C TYR A 323 1.05 -4.00 -6.63
N PHE A 324 1.22 -4.02 -5.30
CA PHE A 324 2.46 -3.61 -4.64
C PHE A 324 3.40 -4.79 -4.29
N PHE A 325 3.10 -6.02 -4.69
CA PHE A 325 3.91 -7.20 -4.34
C PHE A 325 5.37 -7.08 -4.79
N ARG A 326 5.62 -6.60 -6.02
CA ARG A 326 6.98 -6.40 -6.56
C ARG A 326 7.76 -5.35 -5.76
N HIS A 327 7.11 -4.24 -5.41
CA HIS A 327 7.71 -3.18 -4.61
C HIS A 327 8.07 -3.67 -3.20
N ARG A 328 7.14 -4.34 -2.51
CA ARG A 328 7.38 -4.93 -1.18
C ARG A 328 8.54 -5.92 -1.18
N LYS A 329 8.65 -6.79 -2.20
CA LYS A 329 9.78 -7.72 -2.33
C LYS A 329 11.12 -7.04 -2.58
N GLY A 330 11.15 -6.00 -3.41
CA GLY A 330 12.34 -5.18 -3.62
C GLY A 330 12.82 -4.55 -2.31
N ALA A 331 11.91 -3.93 -1.56
CA ALA A 331 12.20 -3.33 -0.27
C ALA A 331 12.69 -4.35 0.78
N THR A 332 12.09 -5.55 0.84
CA THR A 332 12.58 -6.62 1.73
C THR A 332 13.98 -7.08 1.35
N ALA A 333 14.26 -7.22 0.05
CA ALA A 333 15.59 -7.61 -0.42
C ALA A 333 16.65 -6.53 -0.08
N GLU A 334 16.34 -5.25 -0.31
CA GLU A 334 17.20 -4.11 0.05
C GLU A 334 17.42 -4.02 1.56
N ARG A 335 16.37 -4.19 2.38
CA ARG A 335 16.50 -4.19 3.84
C ARG A 335 17.39 -5.32 4.35
N LEU A 336 17.23 -6.53 3.80
CA LEU A 336 18.11 -7.67 4.10
C LEU A 336 19.56 -7.46 3.61
N MET A 337 19.78 -6.60 2.61
CA MET A 337 21.13 -6.21 2.17
C MET A 337 21.75 -5.16 3.09
N ASN A 338 20.98 -4.14 3.50
CA ASN A 338 21.45 -3.07 4.37
C ASN A 338 21.74 -3.55 5.80
N ASP A 339 20.94 -4.47 6.35
CA ASP A 339 21.22 -5.13 7.64
C ASP A 339 22.49 -6.01 7.60
N ARG A 340 23.04 -6.28 6.39
CA ARG A 340 24.21 -7.14 6.16
C ARG A 340 25.45 -6.39 5.65
N GLU A 341 25.44 -5.06 5.59
CA GLU A 341 26.61 -4.25 5.21
C GLU A 341 27.80 -4.38 6.19
N SER A 342 27.69 -5.18 7.26
CA SER A 342 28.84 -5.59 8.08
C SER A 342 29.62 -6.81 7.57
N CYS A 343 29.30 -7.40 6.40
CA CYS A 343 29.99 -8.61 5.91
C CYS A 343 30.29 -8.67 4.40
N ASP A 344 31.60 -8.78 4.10
CA ASP A 344 32.31 -9.30 2.91
C ASP A 344 31.72 -9.07 1.49
N PRO A 345 32.41 -8.27 0.63
CA PRO A 345 32.04 -8.01 -0.77
C PRO A 345 31.81 -9.25 -1.66
N LEU A 346 32.51 -10.37 -1.41
CA LEU A 346 32.38 -11.58 -2.24
C LEU A 346 31.03 -12.28 -1.99
N ARG A 347 30.55 -12.27 -0.75
CA ARG A 347 29.22 -12.80 -0.38
C ARG A 347 28.09 -11.97 -1.00
N ARG A 348 28.26 -10.66 -1.06
CA ARG A 348 27.33 -9.73 -1.74
C ARG A 348 27.16 -10.08 -3.22
N HIS A 349 28.26 -10.37 -3.92
CA HIS A 349 28.24 -10.69 -5.35
C HIS A 349 27.53 -12.04 -5.63
N ILE A 350 27.85 -13.06 -4.84
CA ILE A 350 27.24 -14.40 -4.97
C ILE A 350 25.74 -14.37 -4.66
N PHE A 351 25.32 -13.64 -3.61
CA PHE A 351 23.90 -13.52 -3.26
C PHE A 351 23.08 -12.75 -4.31
N LEU A 352 23.62 -11.64 -4.84
CA LEU A 352 22.97 -10.88 -5.92
C LEU A 352 22.78 -11.72 -7.18
N MET A 353 23.77 -12.54 -7.55
CA MET A 353 23.62 -13.50 -8.65
C MET A 353 22.50 -14.51 -8.38
N PHE A 354 22.41 -15.03 -7.15
CA PHE A 354 21.40 -16.02 -6.79
C PHE A 354 19.97 -15.46 -6.80
N VAL A 355 19.77 -14.25 -6.27
CA VAL A 355 18.46 -13.56 -6.29
C VAL A 355 18.04 -13.22 -7.72
N ARG A 356 18.97 -12.73 -8.55
CA ARG A 356 18.70 -12.46 -9.98
C ARG A 356 18.34 -13.74 -10.74
N MET A 357 19.02 -14.86 -10.46
CA MET A 357 18.65 -16.18 -11.02
C MET A 357 17.23 -16.60 -10.59
N GLN A 358 16.87 -16.47 -9.32
CA GLN A 358 15.54 -16.90 -8.84
C GLN A 358 14.39 -16.07 -9.44
N VAL A 359 14.60 -14.77 -9.64
CA VAL A 359 13.62 -13.89 -10.32
C VAL A 359 13.44 -14.31 -11.78
N TYR A 360 14.54 -14.69 -12.45
CA TYR A 360 14.51 -15.12 -13.85
C TYR A 360 13.80 -16.47 -14.05
N PHE A 361 14.05 -17.44 -13.15
CA PHE A 361 13.41 -18.76 -13.22
C PHE A 361 11.91 -18.75 -12.92
N LYS A 362 11.41 -17.80 -12.11
CA LYS A 362 9.95 -17.65 -11.89
C LYS A 362 9.23 -16.88 -12.99
N GLY A 363 9.96 -16.16 -13.85
CA GLY A 363 9.40 -15.35 -14.94
C GLY A 363 9.19 -16.11 -16.24
N ASN A 364 9.93 -17.20 -16.49
CA ASN A 364 9.91 -17.93 -17.75
C ASN A 364 9.60 -19.42 -17.54
N ASN A 365 8.32 -19.79 -17.71
CA ASN A 365 7.94 -21.20 -17.93
C ASN A 365 8.19 -21.67 -19.38
N HIS A 366 9.05 -20.98 -20.13
CA HIS A 366 9.53 -21.42 -21.44
C HIS A 366 11.05 -21.57 -21.40
N LEU A 367 11.50 -22.79 -21.70
CA LEU A 367 12.89 -23.20 -21.88
C LEU A 367 13.59 -22.26 -22.89
N ALA A 368 14.42 -21.35 -22.41
CA ALA A 368 15.31 -20.57 -23.26
C ALA A 368 16.58 -21.39 -23.58
N GLY A 369 16.90 -21.51 -24.87
CA GLY A 369 18.06 -22.23 -25.39
C GLY A 369 19.43 -21.57 -25.09
N PRO A 370 20.53 -22.19 -25.52
CA PRO A 370 21.88 -22.00 -24.95
C PRO A 370 22.63 -20.71 -25.35
N ASP A 371 21.97 -19.69 -25.89
CA ASP A 371 22.66 -18.52 -26.47
C ASP A 371 22.86 -17.32 -25.50
N PHE A 372 22.66 -17.50 -24.19
CA PHE A 372 22.69 -16.38 -23.23
C PHE A 372 24.04 -16.08 -22.57
N PHE A 373 25.10 -16.87 -22.84
CA PHE A 373 26.46 -16.59 -22.35
C PHE A 373 27.42 -16.32 -23.51
N THR A 374 27.39 -15.08 -24.00
CA THR A 374 28.14 -14.65 -25.20
C THR A 374 29.53 -14.08 -24.88
N SER A 375 29.85 -13.77 -23.62
CA SER A 375 31.20 -13.31 -23.25
C SER A 375 32.09 -14.45 -22.75
N ASN A 376 33.38 -14.41 -23.12
CA ASN A 376 34.37 -15.38 -22.62
C ASN A 376 34.54 -15.30 -21.10
N GLN A 377 34.27 -14.15 -20.48
CA GLN A 377 34.30 -13.98 -19.02
C GLN A 377 33.18 -14.77 -18.33
N ASP A 378 31.96 -14.77 -18.88
CA ASP A 378 30.84 -15.51 -18.29
C ASP A 378 31.05 -17.02 -18.35
N ARG A 379 31.67 -17.51 -19.42
CA ARG A 379 32.04 -18.94 -19.56
C ARG A 379 33.14 -19.33 -18.58
N GLN A 380 34.14 -18.47 -18.37
CA GLN A 380 35.20 -18.70 -17.40
C GLN A 380 34.68 -18.68 -15.95
N LEU A 381 33.72 -17.80 -15.65
CA LEU A 381 33.06 -17.73 -14.34
C LEU A 381 32.17 -18.95 -14.07
N LEU A 382 31.39 -19.40 -15.06
CA LEU A 382 30.58 -20.61 -14.94
C LEU A 382 31.47 -21.86 -14.76
N ASP A 383 32.58 -21.94 -15.50
CA ASP A 383 33.57 -22.99 -15.39
C ASP A 383 34.28 -22.98 -14.02
N ALA A 384 34.63 -21.79 -13.50
CA ALA A 384 35.17 -21.64 -12.15
C ALA A 384 34.16 -22.09 -11.07
N LEU A 385 32.88 -21.75 -11.22
CA LEU A 385 31.80 -22.14 -10.30
C LEU A 385 31.57 -23.66 -10.32
N VAL A 386 31.54 -24.28 -11.49
CA VAL A 386 31.44 -25.73 -11.65
C VAL A 386 32.65 -26.42 -11.03
N ARG A 387 33.86 -25.89 -11.21
CA ARG A 387 35.08 -26.42 -10.56
C ARG A 387 35.02 -26.32 -9.05
N VAL A 388 34.52 -25.22 -8.49
CA VAL A 388 34.35 -25.06 -7.03
C VAL A 388 33.33 -26.07 -6.49
N ILE A 389 32.19 -26.23 -7.16
CA ILE A 389 31.16 -27.19 -6.79
C ILE A 389 31.71 -28.63 -6.88
N LEU A 390 32.38 -29.00 -7.97
CA LEU A 390 32.99 -30.32 -8.14
C LEU A 390 34.09 -30.61 -7.11
N ARG A 391 34.88 -29.60 -6.75
CA ARG A 391 35.94 -29.73 -5.73
C ARG A 391 35.34 -29.96 -4.35
N LEU A 392 34.27 -29.24 -4.01
CA LEU A 392 33.50 -29.46 -2.77
C LEU A 392 32.87 -30.87 -2.70
N PHE A 393 32.43 -31.42 -3.84
CA PHE A 393 31.93 -32.79 -3.91
C PHE A 393 33.04 -33.85 -3.75
N TYR A 394 34.22 -33.61 -4.33
CA TYR A 394 35.35 -34.56 -4.28
C TYR A 394 36.11 -34.55 -2.96
N THR A 395 36.25 -33.40 -2.29
CA THR A 395 37.07 -33.29 -1.06
C THR A 395 36.36 -33.71 0.23
N HIS A 396 35.04 -33.89 0.21
CA HIS A 396 34.24 -34.18 1.41
C HIS A 396 33.49 -35.52 1.37
N ASP A 397 33.88 -36.43 0.48
CA ASP A 397 33.36 -37.79 0.35
C ASP A 397 31.82 -37.89 0.50
N LEU A 398 31.11 -36.95 -0.13
CA LEU A 398 29.64 -36.90 -0.17
C LEU A 398 29.06 -37.98 -1.12
N ARG A 399 29.75 -39.11 -1.27
CA ARG A 399 29.37 -40.24 -2.14
C ARG A 399 28.11 -40.97 -1.67
N PHE A 400 27.71 -40.79 -0.41
CA PHE A 400 26.53 -41.44 0.15
C PHE A 400 25.40 -40.45 0.35
N LYS A 401 24.66 -40.13 -0.73
CA LYS A 401 23.20 -39.85 -0.69
C LYS A 401 22.61 -39.39 -2.03
N TYR A 402 23.43 -39.05 -3.02
CA TYR A 402 22.94 -38.62 -4.32
C TYR A 402 23.78 -39.24 -5.45
N SER A 403 23.15 -40.11 -6.24
CA SER A 403 23.72 -40.55 -7.51
C SER A 403 23.68 -39.38 -8.50
N ALA A 404 24.74 -38.59 -8.55
CA ALA A 404 24.91 -37.57 -9.57
C ALA A 404 25.65 -38.19 -10.77
N VAL A 405 24.97 -38.33 -11.91
CA VAL A 405 25.63 -38.64 -13.18
C VAL A 405 26.06 -37.32 -13.79
N VAL A 406 27.37 -37.06 -13.81
CA VAL A 406 27.96 -35.92 -14.51
C VAL A 406 28.50 -36.44 -15.85
N VAL A 407 27.84 -36.08 -16.96
CA VAL A 407 28.27 -36.47 -18.31
C VAL A 407 29.22 -35.41 -18.87
N PHE A 408 30.46 -35.80 -19.17
CA PHE A 408 31.40 -34.97 -19.92
C PHE A 408 31.45 -35.41 -21.39
N SER A 409 31.20 -34.50 -22.33
CA SER A 409 31.49 -34.74 -23.75
C SER A 409 32.94 -34.37 -24.07
N THR A 410 33.88 -35.27 -23.76
CA THR A 410 35.11 -35.39 -24.56
C THR A 410 35.33 -36.88 -24.82
N GLY A 411 34.86 -37.33 -25.98
CA GLY A 411 35.23 -38.60 -26.62
C GLY A 411 35.42 -39.84 -25.74
N SER A 412 34.38 -40.33 -25.06
CA SER A 412 34.04 -41.74 -24.81
C SER A 412 32.88 -41.82 -23.81
N MET A 413 31.82 -42.55 -24.14
CA MET A 413 30.61 -42.67 -23.31
C MET A 413 30.77 -43.84 -22.33
N CYS A 414 30.57 -43.62 -21.04
CA CYS A 414 30.29 -44.67 -20.06
C CYS A 414 28.82 -44.55 -19.66
N VAL A 415 28.01 -45.55 -20.01
CA VAL A 415 26.66 -45.75 -19.42
C VAL A 415 26.78 -46.91 -18.45
N GLY A 416 26.17 -46.76 -17.28
CA GLY A 416 26.34 -47.65 -16.13
C GLY A 416 26.15 -49.13 -16.48
N GLY A 417 27.08 -49.94 -15.98
CA GLY A 417 26.87 -51.35 -15.71
C GLY A 417 26.89 -51.54 -14.19
N GLU A 418 25.99 -52.37 -13.67
CA GLU A 418 26.05 -52.82 -12.28
C GLU A 418 27.41 -53.46 -12.00
N LEU A 419 27.98 -53.12 -10.84
CA LEU A 419 29.12 -53.84 -10.29
C LEU A 419 28.62 -55.20 -9.81
N ASP A 420 28.83 -56.23 -10.61
CA ASP A 420 28.95 -57.58 -10.11
C ASP A 420 30.39 -58.08 -10.39
N ASN A 421 31.15 -58.29 -9.31
CA ASN A 421 32.48 -58.90 -9.28
C ASN A 421 33.58 -58.36 -10.25
N GLY A 422 33.66 -57.04 -10.43
CA GLY A 422 34.96 -56.38 -10.66
C GLY A 422 35.61 -56.48 -12.04
N LYS A 423 34.86 -56.61 -13.15
CA LYS A 423 35.40 -56.38 -14.52
C LYS A 423 34.44 -55.57 -15.41
N PHE A 424 34.94 -54.52 -16.07
CA PHE A 424 34.20 -53.68 -17.04
C PHE A 424 34.46 -54.10 -18.49
N ASN A 425 33.42 -54.13 -19.33
CA ASN A 425 33.52 -54.38 -20.78
C ASN A 425 32.66 -53.35 -21.55
N THR A 426 33.21 -52.66 -22.56
CA THR A 426 32.55 -51.54 -23.26
C THR A 426 32.32 -51.82 -24.75
N ARG A 427 31.16 -51.42 -25.31
CA ARG A 427 30.93 -51.28 -26.76
C ARG A 427 30.53 -49.84 -27.10
N THR A 428 31.19 -49.24 -28.09
CA THR A 428 31.09 -47.83 -28.51
C THR A 428 30.21 -47.63 -29.74
N ARG A 429 29.40 -46.56 -29.78
CA ARG A 429 28.84 -45.96 -31.01
C ARG A 429 29.02 -44.43 -30.99
N ARG A 430 29.46 -43.85 -32.11
CA ARG A 430 29.72 -42.41 -32.29
C ARG A 430 28.46 -41.69 -32.79
N PHE A 431 28.16 -40.52 -32.22
CA PHE A 431 27.25 -39.53 -32.80
C PHE A 431 27.99 -38.20 -33.01
N ALA A 432 27.73 -37.57 -34.17
CA ALA A 432 28.41 -36.37 -34.63
C ALA A 432 27.71 -35.10 -34.13
N GLY A 433 28.51 -34.18 -33.57
CA GLY A 433 28.32 -32.73 -33.60
C GLY A 433 27.05 -32.15 -32.97
N ARG A 434 27.11 -31.81 -31.67
CA ARG A 434 26.59 -30.59 -31.01
C ARG A 434 26.76 -30.71 -29.50
N GLN A 435 27.27 -29.67 -28.85
CA GLN A 435 27.50 -29.64 -27.40
C GLN A 435 26.24 -29.17 -26.67
N ALA A 436 25.77 -29.95 -25.71
CA ALA A 436 24.74 -29.57 -24.76
C ALA A 436 25.09 -30.14 -23.38
N MET A 437 24.95 -29.33 -22.33
CA MET A 437 25.14 -29.76 -20.94
C MET A 437 23.75 -30.04 -20.35
N PHE A 438 23.48 -31.28 -19.96
CA PHE A 438 22.26 -31.66 -19.25
C PHE A 438 22.64 -32.17 -17.86
N ILE A 439 21.99 -31.64 -16.82
CA ILE A 439 22.07 -32.16 -15.46
C ILE A 439 20.68 -32.67 -15.12
N GLN A 440 20.51 -33.99 -14.99
CA GLN A 440 19.26 -34.62 -14.63
C GLN A 440 19.43 -35.38 -13.32
N PHE A 441 18.64 -35.03 -12.30
CA PHE A 441 18.65 -35.69 -11.00
C PHE A 441 17.54 -36.74 -10.95
N TYR A 442 17.87 -38.00 -10.64
CA TYR A 442 16.89 -39.05 -10.37
C TYR A 442 16.67 -39.22 -8.87
N LYS A 443 15.41 -39.44 -8.49
CA LYS A 443 14.98 -39.76 -7.11
C LYS A 443 15.27 -41.24 -6.84
N SER A 444 16.15 -41.58 -5.89
CA SER A 444 16.21 -42.94 -5.36
C SER A 444 14.93 -43.23 -4.55
N ARG A 445 14.39 -44.45 -4.68
CA ARG A 445 13.10 -44.87 -4.12
C ARG A 445 12.92 -44.49 -2.63
N PRO A 446 11.70 -44.15 -2.20
CA PRO A 446 11.44 -43.78 -0.80
C PRO A 446 11.53 -45.00 0.12
N THR A 447 12.25 -44.85 1.23
CA THR A 447 12.03 -45.67 2.43
C THR A 447 10.66 -45.30 3.04
N PRO A 448 9.86 -46.28 3.45
CA PRO A 448 8.49 -46.05 3.91
C PRO A 448 8.52 -45.60 5.38
N ASP A 449 8.58 -44.30 5.68
CA ASP A 449 8.25 -43.78 7.02
C ASP A 449 8.02 -42.25 7.09
N LEU A 450 7.67 -41.60 5.98
CA LEU A 450 7.30 -40.18 5.98
C LEU A 450 6.06 -39.94 5.10
N GLN A 451 4.94 -40.51 5.51
CA GLN A 451 3.61 -40.00 5.14
C GLN A 451 3.13 -39.12 6.29
N GLY A 452 3.14 -37.79 6.11
CA GLY A 452 2.58 -36.91 7.14
C GLY A 452 3.03 -35.45 7.17
N LEU A 453 3.87 -34.96 6.25
CA LEU A 453 4.21 -33.54 6.18
C LEU A 453 4.04 -33.01 4.76
N GLY A 454 3.10 -32.08 4.63
CA GLY A 454 2.72 -31.42 3.39
C GLY A 454 3.84 -30.61 2.75
N TYR A 455 3.69 -30.38 1.45
CA TYR A 455 4.56 -29.57 0.60
C TYR A 455 4.54 -28.09 1.03
N SER A 456 5.33 -27.73 2.05
CA SER A 456 5.63 -26.33 2.38
C SER A 456 7.01 -26.08 3.02
N ASN A 457 7.78 -27.12 3.36
CA ASN A 457 9.05 -26.96 4.10
C ASN A 457 10.33 -27.28 3.30
N ILE A 458 10.31 -27.13 1.97
CA ILE A 458 11.48 -27.42 1.13
C ILE A 458 12.44 -26.22 1.07
N THR A 459 11.96 -24.97 1.02
CA THR A 459 12.82 -23.78 0.93
C THR A 459 13.66 -23.54 2.18
N ASP A 460 13.12 -23.82 3.36
CA ASP A 460 13.80 -23.56 4.63
C ASP A 460 14.92 -24.59 4.91
N ASN A 461 14.75 -25.82 4.41
CA ASN A 461 15.79 -26.84 4.48
C ASN A 461 16.98 -26.56 3.55
N TRP A 462 16.74 -26.03 2.35
CA TRP A 462 17.82 -25.62 1.44
C TRP A 462 18.60 -24.43 1.98
N TYR A 463 17.91 -23.45 2.57
CA TYR A 463 18.54 -22.27 3.16
C TYR A 463 19.44 -22.66 4.34
N CYS A 464 18.97 -23.54 5.22
CA CYS A 464 19.74 -24.07 6.35
C CYS A 464 20.94 -24.92 5.90
N LEU A 465 20.80 -25.74 4.85
CA LEU A 465 21.87 -26.58 4.32
C LEU A 465 23.00 -25.75 3.68
N ILE A 466 22.64 -24.77 2.86
CA ILE A 466 23.60 -23.87 2.21
C ILE A 466 24.30 -22.99 3.26
N ASN A 467 23.57 -22.47 4.25
CA ASN A 467 24.19 -21.72 5.35
C ASN A 467 25.17 -22.58 6.15
N ARG A 468 24.85 -23.85 6.43
CA ARG A 468 25.77 -24.77 7.14
C ARG A 468 27.02 -25.06 6.33
N ILE A 469 26.90 -25.27 5.01
CA ILE A 469 28.04 -25.53 4.12
C ILE A 469 28.96 -24.30 4.03
N VAL A 470 28.39 -23.12 3.83
CA VAL A 470 29.16 -21.85 3.72
C VAL A 470 29.80 -21.46 5.06
N THR A 471 29.11 -21.68 6.18
CA THR A 471 29.65 -21.38 7.52
C THR A 471 30.72 -22.39 7.95
N GLY A 472 30.60 -23.65 7.54
CA GLY A 472 31.61 -24.67 7.79
C GLY A 472 32.91 -24.41 7.01
N TYR A 473 32.81 -23.99 5.75
CA TYR A 473 33.98 -23.72 4.89
C TYR A 473 34.82 -22.53 5.39
N LEU A 474 34.18 -21.50 5.95
CA LEU A 474 34.85 -20.29 6.46
C LEU A 474 35.35 -20.41 7.91
N LYS A 475 35.14 -21.54 8.58
CA LYS A 475 35.81 -21.87 9.85
C LYS A 475 37.09 -22.70 9.66
N VAL A 476 37.29 -23.24 8.45
CA VAL A 476 38.42 -24.14 8.12
C VAL A 476 39.50 -23.42 7.29
N VAL A 477 39.14 -22.32 6.62
CA VAL A 477 40.09 -21.31 6.10
C VAL A 477 40.35 -20.29 7.19
#